data_AF-A0A8T5DT68-F1
#
_entry.id   AF-A0A8T5DT68-F1
#
_cell.length_a   1.000
_cell.length_b   1.000
_cell.length_c   1.000
_cell.angle_alpha   90.00
_cell.angle_beta   90.00
_cell.angle_gamma   90.00
#
_symmetry.space_group_name_H-M   'P 1'
#
loop_
_entity.id
_entity.type
_entity.pdbx_description
1 polymer ?
#
loop_
_entity_poly.entity_id
_entity_poly.type
_entity_poly.pdbx_seq_one_letter_code
_entity_poly.pdbx_strand_id
1 'polypeptide(L)'
;MSDKKYIVEIADSTGHSVVEMTAPEIIEKANESKGSWVFVDNRLVEAKEIEGLDISADSKIRIMPGIVGGSTEEEQTYTVEVADKTGHSIVEMSKAELVKTANSGATWLFVDDRMVSASELNSMEIEQGSRLRAMPGLVGGNSEEEVRFTVEIADETGHSQVEMTKPELIQRVSNCDGTWVFVDNRMVATADLAETDLQGAQKVRLMPGLVGGMC
;
A
#
# COMPACT_ATOMS: atom_id res chain seq x y z
N MET A 1 23.91 46.77 -8.55
CA MET A 1 22.75 46.19 -7.84
C MET A 1 21.93 47.36 -7.33
N SER A 2 20.60 47.32 -7.50
CA SER A 2 19.74 48.43 -7.07
C SER A 2 19.50 48.32 -5.57
N ASP A 3 19.89 49.32 -4.78
CA ASP A 3 19.61 49.42 -3.33
C ASP A 3 18.14 49.78 -3.04
N LYS A 4 17.26 49.64 -4.05
CA LYS A 4 15.85 49.95 -3.95
C LYS A 4 15.18 48.91 -3.04
N LYS A 5 14.59 49.41 -1.95
CA LYS A 5 13.77 48.62 -1.03
C LYS A 5 12.29 48.74 -1.39
N TYR A 6 11.58 47.64 -1.18
CA TYR A 6 10.14 47.52 -1.39
C TYR A 6 9.49 47.08 -0.10
N ILE A 7 8.26 47.53 0.14
CA ILE A 7 7.43 47.04 1.24
C ILE A 7 6.81 45.71 0.79
N VAL A 8 7.16 44.64 1.51
CA VAL A 8 6.76 43.27 1.21
C VAL A 8 5.91 42.73 2.35
N GLU A 9 4.71 42.29 2.02
CA GLU A 9 3.84 41.57 2.94
C GLU A 9 4.08 40.06 2.77
N ILE A 10 4.50 39.39 3.85
CA ILE A 10 4.80 37.96 3.87
C ILE A 10 3.73 37.26 4.68
N ALA A 11 3.10 36.25 4.10
CA ALA A 11 2.28 35.31 4.83
C ALA A 11 3.11 34.04 5.12
N ASP A 12 3.02 33.54 6.35
CA ASP A 12 3.61 32.26 6.77
C ASP A 12 2.71 31.55 7.80
N SER A 13 3.19 30.43 8.35
CA SER A 13 2.46 29.65 9.36
C SER A 13 2.15 30.41 10.66
N THR A 14 2.84 31.51 10.93
CA THR A 14 2.69 32.36 12.12
C THR A 14 1.78 33.57 11.88
N GLY A 15 1.42 33.84 10.61
CA GLY A 15 0.49 34.90 10.22
C GLY A 15 1.05 35.81 9.13
N HIS A 16 0.64 37.08 9.15
CA HIS A 16 1.08 38.11 8.21
C HIS A 16 2.14 39.00 8.86
N SER A 17 3.24 39.24 8.15
CA SER A 17 4.27 40.21 8.50
C SER A 17 4.51 41.18 7.34
N VAL A 18 5.02 42.37 7.66
CA VAL A 18 5.39 43.38 6.66
C VAL A 18 6.84 43.80 6.91
N VAL A 19 7.67 43.69 5.88
CA VAL A 19 9.10 43.94 5.94
C VAL A 19 9.57 44.73 4.72
N GLU A 20 10.66 45.47 4.85
CA GLU A 20 11.32 46.13 3.73
C GLU A 20 12.45 45.26 3.19
N MET A 21 12.41 44.93 1.91
CA MET A 21 13.38 44.02 1.27
C MET A 21 13.79 44.55 -0.10
N THR A 22 15.01 44.25 -0.51
CA THR A 22 15.55 44.44 -1.85
C THR A 22 15.08 43.33 -2.79
N ALA A 23 15.20 43.52 -4.11
CA ALA A 23 14.82 42.48 -5.07
C ALA A 23 15.55 41.13 -4.85
N PRO A 24 16.87 41.08 -4.58
CA PRO A 24 17.56 39.83 -4.24
C PRO A 24 17.01 39.15 -2.97
N GLU A 25 16.72 39.93 -1.92
CA GLU A 25 16.17 39.40 -0.67
C GLU A 25 14.76 38.83 -0.89
N ILE A 26 13.94 39.45 -1.73
CA ILE A 26 12.62 38.93 -2.10
C ILE A 26 12.75 37.60 -2.84
N ILE A 27 13.72 37.48 -3.76
CA ILE A 27 14.00 36.25 -4.49
C ILE A 27 14.43 35.15 -3.52
N GLU A 28 15.35 35.44 -2.61
CA GLU A 28 15.80 34.50 -1.60
C GLU A 28 14.63 34.03 -0.72
N LYS A 29 13.82 34.97 -0.23
CA LYS A 29 12.66 34.67 0.63
C LYS A 29 11.59 33.86 -0.08
N ALA A 30 11.31 34.15 -1.34
CA ALA A 30 10.37 33.39 -2.15
C ALA A 30 10.87 31.96 -2.44
N ASN A 31 12.18 31.75 -2.49
CA ASN A 31 12.80 30.43 -2.70
C ASN A 31 13.05 29.65 -1.40
N GLU A 32 12.98 30.30 -0.23
CA GLU A 32 13.14 29.65 1.09
C GLU A 32 12.09 28.56 1.30
N SER A 33 10.86 28.80 0.85
CA SER A 33 9.75 27.84 0.90
C SER A 33 9.36 27.39 -0.51
N LYS A 34 9.48 26.07 -0.79
CA LYS A 34 9.06 25.49 -2.06
C LYS A 34 7.60 25.86 -2.35
N GLY A 35 7.32 26.34 -3.56
CA GLY A 35 5.97 26.64 -4.01
C GLY A 35 5.39 27.98 -3.56
N SER A 36 6.20 28.88 -2.99
CA SER A 36 5.75 30.23 -2.65
C SER A 36 5.32 31.02 -3.89
N TRP A 37 4.27 31.82 -3.74
CA TRP A 37 3.78 32.70 -4.80
C TRP A 37 4.17 34.14 -4.49
N VAL A 38 4.72 34.83 -5.50
CA VAL A 38 5.03 36.25 -5.39
C VAL A 38 4.05 37.05 -6.22
N PHE A 39 3.42 38.05 -5.59
CA PHE A 39 2.51 38.97 -6.23
C PHE A 39 3.10 40.37 -6.23
N VAL A 40 3.05 41.06 -7.37
CA VAL A 40 3.35 42.49 -7.51
C VAL A 40 2.08 43.17 -8.02
N ASP A 41 1.53 44.10 -7.25
CA ASP A 41 0.28 44.81 -7.56
C ASP A 41 -0.86 43.86 -7.97
N ASN A 42 -1.00 42.78 -7.19
CA ASN A 42 -2.02 41.74 -7.37
C ASN A 42 -1.87 40.90 -8.65
N ARG A 43 -0.70 40.94 -9.31
CA ARG A 43 -0.32 40.03 -10.41
C ARG A 43 0.72 39.02 -9.93
N LEU A 44 0.51 37.75 -10.23
CA LEU A 44 1.49 36.70 -9.97
C LEU A 44 2.71 36.92 -10.88
N VAL A 45 3.91 36.87 -10.29
CA VAL A 45 5.19 36.99 -10.99
C VAL A 45 6.12 35.86 -10.58
N GLU A 46 6.99 35.43 -11.48
CA GLU A 46 8.06 34.50 -11.11
C GLU A 46 9.13 35.24 -10.30
N ALA A 47 9.59 34.64 -9.19
CA ALA A 47 10.55 35.27 -8.30
C ALA A 47 11.81 35.76 -9.05
N LYS A 48 12.37 34.91 -9.92
CA LYS A 48 13.57 35.23 -10.71
C LYS A 48 13.42 36.43 -11.66
N GLU A 49 12.20 36.82 -11.99
CA GLU A 49 11.93 37.92 -12.92
C GLU A 49 11.87 39.28 -12.23
N ILE A 50 11.80 39.32 -10.89
CA ILE A 50 11.62 40.55 -10.09
C ILE A 50 12.71 41.59 -10.36
N GLU A 51 13.96 41.17 -10.54
CA GLU A 51 15.06 42.09 -10.86
C GLU A 51 14.92 42.77 -12.22
N GLY A 52 14.22 42.12 -13.15
CA GLY A 52 13.99 42.62 -14.52
C GLY A 52 12.71 43.43 -14.68
N LEU A 53 11.86 43.49 -13.65
CA LEU A 53 10.60 44.22 -13.69
C LEU A 53 10.79 45.71 -13.35
N ASP A 54 10.11 46.58 -14.08
CA ASP A 54 9.99 48.00 -13.73
C ASP A 54 8.94 48.18 -12.62
N ILE A 55 9.34 47.88 -11.39
CA ILE A 55 8.47 47.94 -10.20
C ILE A 55 8.61 49.32 -9.56
N SER A 56 7.49 49.99 -9.26
CA SER A 56 7.49 51.26 -8.52
C SER A 56 7.90 51.03 -7.05
N ALA A 57 8.40 52.07 -6.38
CA ALA A 57 8.66 51.99 -4.93
C ALA A 57 7.34 51.81 -4.12
N ASP A 58 6.22 52.29 -4.67
CA ASP A 58 4.89 52.21 -4.06
C ASP A 58 4.13 50.92 -4.43
N SER A 59 4.72 50.04 -5.25
CA SER A 59 4.09 48.79 -5.64
C SER A 59 3.92 47.86 -4.44
N LYS A 60 2.75 47.23 -4.33
CA LYS A 60 2.47 46.29 -3.24
C LYS A 60 2.99 44.91 -3.60
N ILE A 61 4.02 44.46 -2.90
CA ILE A 61 4.57 43.11 -3.06
C ILE A 61 4.01 42.20 -1.95
N ARG A 62 3.56 41.00 -2.33
CA ARG A 62 3.06 39.97 -1.42
C ARG A 62 3.76 38.64 -1.69
N ILE A 63 4.35 38.04 -0.67
CA ILE A 63 4.84 36.66 -0.69
C ILE A 63 3.83 35.82 0.07
N MET A 64 3.23 34.87 -0.62
CA MET A 64 2.25 33.94 -0.08
C MET A 64 2.88 32.55 -0.03
N PRO A 65 2.65 31.76 1.04
CA PRO A 65 2.99 30.35 0.99
C PRO A 65 2.14 29.70 -0.09
N GLY A 66 2.65 28.67 -0.76
CA GLY A 66 1.86 27.93 -1.73
C GLY A 66 0.62 27.33 -1.06
N ILE A 67 -0.57 27.81 -1.39
CA ILE A 67 -1.86 27.20 -1.00
C ILE A 67 -2.31 26.21 -2.09
N VAL A 68 -1.36 25.57 -2.77
CA VAL A 68 -1.70 24.44 -3.64
C VAL A 68 -1.91 23.24 -2.72
N GLY A 69 -3.15 22.73 -2.67
CA GLY A 69 -3.49 21.47 -2.00
C GLY A 69 -2.85 20.27 -2.71
N GLY A 70 -1.52 20.25 -2.78
CA GLY A 70 -0.75 19.28 -3.55
C GLY A 70 0.77 19.46 -3.47
N SER A 71 1.31 20.03 -2.40
CA SER A 71 2.77 20.10 -2.21
C SER A 71 3.19 20.06 -0.74
N THR A 72 2.74 19.03 -0.02
CA THR A 72 3.63 18.38 0.93
C THR A 72 4.26 17.19 0.20
N GLU A 73 5.55 16.92 0.43
CA GLU A 73 6.18 15.63 0.10
C GLU A 73 5.60 14.48 0.98
N GLU A 74 4.32 14.59 1.34
CA GLU A 74 3.49 13.46 1.75
C GLU A 74 2.99 12.89 0.43
N GLU A 75 3.38 11.65 0.11
CA GLU A 75 2.89 10.97 -1.09
C GLU A 75 1.37 11.14 -1.15
N GLN A 76 0.87 11.72 -2.25
CA GLN A 76 -0.56 11.91 -2.46
C GLN A 76 -1.30 10.61 -2.12
N THR A 77 -2.13 10.66 -1.08
CA THR A 77 -2.96 9.54 -0.67
C THR A 77 -4.31 9.63 -1.35
N TYR A 78 -4.92 8.47 -1.50
CA TYR A 78 -6.24 8.32 -2.06
C TYR A 78 -7.08 7.46 -1.13
N THR A 79 -8.36 7.80 -1.04
CA THR A 79 -9.34 7.01 -0.32
C THR A 79 -9.69 5.75 -1.12
N VAL A 80 -9.48 4.57 -0.53
CA VAL A 80 -9.71 3.27 -1.15
C VAL A 80 -10.76 2.50 -0.36
N GLU A 81 -11.80 2.04 -1.07
CA GLU A 81 -12.79 1.08 -0.54
C GLU A 81 -12.21 -0.34 -0.59
N VAL A 82 -11.88 -0.91 0.56
CA VAL A 82 -11.33 -2.27 0.69
C VAL A 82 -12.46 -3.22 1.05
N ALA A 83 -12.71 -4.25 0.25
CA ALA A 83 -13.65 -5.31 0.64
C ALA A 83 -13.07 -6.18 1.74
N ASP A 84 -13.87 -6.41 2.77
CA ASP A 84 -13.52 -7.23 3.92
C ASP A 84 -14.74 -7.97 4.50
N LYS A 85 -14.57 -8.61 5.65
CA LYS A 85 -15.59 -9.43 6.32
C LYS A 85 -16.82 -8.62 6.76
N THR A 86 -16.71 -7.30 6.87
CA THR A 86 -17.78 -6.37 7.26
C THR A 86 -18.56 -5.82 6.06
N GLY A 87 -18.16 -6.17 4.84
CA GLY A 87 -18.63 -5.58 3.60
C GLY A 87 -17.49 -4.77 2.98
N HIS A 88 -17.27 -3.55 3.48
CA HIS A 88 -16.17 -2.70 3.05
C HIS A 88 -15.63 -1.82 4.18
N SER A 89 -14.30 -1.67 4.23
CA SER A 89 -13.59 -0.62 4.97
C SER A 89 -13.10 0.47 4.04
N ILE A 90 -12.80 1.63 4.62
CA ILE A 90 -12.18 2.75 3.91
C ILE A 90 -10.78 2.96 4.47
N VAL A 91 -9.78 3.01 3.59
CA VAL A 91 -8.37 3.18 3.95
C VAL A 91 -7.74 4.23 3.02
N GLU A 92 -6.82 5.03 3.55
CA GLU A 92 -5.98 5.92 2.75
C GLU A 92 -4.74 5.17 2.26
N MET A 93 -4.47 5.23 0.96
CA MET A 93 -3.30 4.57 0.36
C MET A 93 -2.58 5.50 -0.61
N SER A 94 -1.25 5.45 -0.62
CA SER A 94 -0.47 6.14 -1.64
C SER A 94 -0.51 5.39 -2.98
N LYS A 95 -0.16 6.09 -4.07
CA LYS A 95 -0.04 5.44 -5.39
C LYS A 95 0.97 4.28 -5.39
N ALA A 96 2.05 4.39 -4.62
CA ALA A 96 3.03 3.32 -4.50
C ALA A 96 2.45 2.09 -3.78
N GLU A 97 1.65 2.30 -2.73
CA GLU A 97 0.96 1.23 -2.02
C GLU A 97 -0.11 0.53 -2.87
N LEU A 98 -0.84 1.29 -3.69
CA LEU A 98 -1.76 0.73 -4.69
C LEU A 98 -1.02 -0.18 -5.67
N VAL A 99 0.08 0.30 -6.25
CA VAL A 99 0.89 -0.50 -7.19
C VAL A 99 1.45 -1.76 -6.52
N LYS A 100 1.94 -1.66 -5.29
CA LYS A 100 2.39 -2.82 -4.51
C LYS A 100 1.26 -3.82 -4.28
N THR A 101 0.07 -3.34 -3.97
CA THR A 101 -1.12 -4.16 -3.75
C THR A 101 -1.55 -4.91 -5.00
N ALA A 102 -1.59 -4.25 -6.17
CA ALA A 102 -1.84 -4.91 -7.45
C ALA A 102 -0.76 -5.94 -7.79
N ASN A 103 0.52 -5.66 -7.49
CA ASN A 103 1.63 -6.59 -7.75
C ASN A 103 1.58 -7.86 -6.88
N SER A 104 0.91 -7.82 -5.73
CA SER A 104 0.78 -9.00 -4.86
C SER A 104 0.00 -10.15 -5.51
N GLY A 105 -0.85 -9.86 -6.49
CA GLY A 105 -1.74 -10.83 -7.13
C GLY A 105 -2.91 -11.30 -6.24
N ALA A 106 -2.87 -11.01 -4.94
CA ALA A 106 -3.90 -11.38 -3.97
C ALA A 106 -5.10 -10.43 -3.97
N THR A 107 -4.93 -9.21 -4.49
CA THR A 107 -5.95 -8.16 -4.46
C THR A 107 -6.12 -7.54 -5.84
N TRP A 108 -7.36 -7.45 -6.29
CA TRP A 108 -7.76 -6.78 -7.51
C TRP A 108 -8.05 -5.31 -7.22
N LEU A 109 -7.39 -4.42 -7.97
CA LEU A 109 -7.63 -2.98 -7.88
C LEU A 109 -8.53 -2.50 -9.01
N PHE A 110 -9.44 -1.61 -8.65
CA PHE A 110 -10.35 -0.93 -9.56
C PHE A 110 -10.19 0.58 -9.42
N VAL A 111 -10.17 1.27 -10.55
CA VAL A 111 -10.24 2.73 -10.66
C VAL A 111 -11.47 3.05 -11.50
N ASP A 112 -12.42 3.79 -10.93
CA ASP A 112 -13.69 4.15 -11.58
C ASP A 112 -14.42 2.94 -12.16
N ASP A 113 -14.57 1.90 -11.32
CA ASP A 113 -15.20 0.61 -11.63
C ASP A 113 -14.51 -0.21 -12.73
N ARG A 114 -13.33 0.22 -13.21
CA ARG A 114 -12.50 -0.54 -14.15
C ARG A 114 -11.35 -1.23 -13.42
N MET A 115 -11.19 -2.53 -13.64
CA MET A 115 -10.02 -3.27 -13.16
C MET A 115 -8.74 -2.75 -13.82
N VAL A 116 -7.69 -2.58 -13.02
CA VAL A 116 -6.38 -2.09 -13.47
C VAL A 116 -5.25 -3.00 -13.01
N SER A 117 -4.25 -3.18 -13.87
CA SER A 117 -3.00 -3.84 -13.52
C SER A 117 -2.02 -2.89 -12.80
N ALA A 118 -1.00 -3.46 -12.14
CA ALA A 118 0.06 -2.66 -11.52
C ALA A 118 0.84 -1.80 -12.54
N SER A 119 1.04 -2.32 -13.77
CA SER A 119 1.69 -1.58 -14.85
C SER A 119 0.86 -0.39 -15.32
N GLU A 120 -0.46 -0.56 -15.47
CA GLU A 120 -1.37 0.53 -15.80
C GLU A 120 -1.46 1.56 -14.67
N LEU A 121 -1.53 1.12 -13.40
CA LEU A 121 -1.52 2.02 -12.25
C LEU A 121 -0.27 2.90 -12.22
N ASN A 122 0.90 2.37 -12.58
CA ASN A 122 2.14 3.15 -12.63
C ASN A 122 2.05 4.30 -13.64
N SER A 123 1.57 4.04 -14.85
CA SER A 123 1.53 5.03 -15.93
C SER A 123 0.26 5.90 -15.96
N MET A 124 -0.80 5.50 -15.26
CA MET A 124 -2.07 6.22 -15.19
C MET A 124 -2.00 7.38 -14.21
N GLU A 125 -2.60 8.52 -14.57
CA GLU A 125 -2.93 9.58 -13.62
C GLU A 125 -4.23 9.22 -12.90
N ILE A 126 -4.23 9.31 -11.58
CA ILE A 126 -5.41 9.06 -10.74
C ILE A 126 -5.89 10.43 -10.26
N GLU A 127 -7.14 10.78 -10.58
CA GLU A 127 -7.71 12.04 -10.13
C GLU A 127 -8.14 11.95 -8.67
N GLN A 128 -8.13 13.07 -7.93
CA GLN A 128 -8.49 13.08 -6.50
C GLN A 128 -9.96 12.64 -6.26
N GLY A 129 -10.82 12.73 -7.28
CA GLY A 129 -12.21 12.27 -7.25
C GLY A 129 -12.42 10.86 -7.82
N SER A 130 -11.38 10.20 -8.32
CA SER A 130 -11.48 8.84 -8.84
C SER A 130 -11.88 7.87 -7.74
N ARG A 131 -12.75 6.93 -8.09
CA ARG A 131 -13.24 5.94 -7.15
C ARG A 131 -12.35 4.71 -7.14
N LEU A 132 -11.66 4.49 -6.02
CA LEU A 132 -10.75 3.36 -5.85
C LEU A 132 -11.38 2.25 -5.02
N ARG A 133 -11.26 1.02 -5.51
CA ARG A 133 -11.65 -0.19 -4.77
C ARG A 133 -10.55 -1.25 -4.79
N ALA A 134 -10.33 -1.86 -3.65
CA ALA A 134 -9.49 -3.03 -3.49
C ALA A 134 -10.36 -4.24 -3.11
N MET A 135 -10.50 -5.17 -4.04
CA MET A 135 -11.23 -6.41 -3.80
C MET A 135 -10.22 -7.52 -3.55
N PRO A 136 -10.34 -8.31 -2.48
CA PRO A 136 -9.57 -9.53 -2.38
C PRO A 136 -9.87 -10.37 -3.63
N GLY A 137 -8.84 -10.93 -4.23
CA GLY A 137 -8.99 -11.80 -5.39
C GLY A 137 -9.98 -12.90 -5.06
N LEU A 138 -10.82 -13.26 -6.03
CA LEU A 138 -11.60 -14.48 -5.98
C LEU A 138 -10.62 -15.66 -6.12
N VAL A 139 -9.86 -15.94 -5.07
CA VAL A 139 -9.19 -17.22 -4.91
C VAL A 139 -10.30 -18.24 -4.67
N GLY A 140 -10.73 -18.87 -5.76
CA GLY A 140 -11.42 -20.15 -5.65
C GLY A 140 -10.47 -21.11 -4.94
N GLY A 141 -10.69 -21.31 -3.65
CA GLY A 141 -9.83 -22.12 -2.78
C GLY A 141 -9.24 -21.26 -1.68
N ASN A 142 -9.60 -21.56 -0.43
CA ASN A 142 -8.91 -21.02 0.75
C ASN A 142 -7.39 -21.13 0.51
N SER A 143 -6.62 -20.14 0.97
CA SER A 143 -5.16 -20.26 1.06
C SER A 143 -4.81 -21.64 1.66
N GLU A 144 -3.82 -22.35 1.10
CA GLU A 144 -3.45 -23.69 1.60
C GLU A 144 -3.12 -23.70 3.10
N GLU A 145 -2.79 -22.53 3.65
CA GLU A 145 -2.55 -22.28 5.06
C GLU A 145 -3.82 -22.22 5.92
N GLU A 146 -4.99 -21.97 5.34
CA GLU A 146 -6.29 -21.89 6.04
C GLU A 146 -7.18 -23.11 5.78
N VAL A 147 -6.91 -23.92 4.75
CA VAL A 147 -7.64 -25.18 4.52
C VAL A 147 -7.33 -26.14 5.66
N ARG A 148 -8.37 -26.48 6.44
CA ARG A 148 -8.30 -27.57 7.43
C ARG A 148 -8.77 -28.87 6.81
N PHE A 149 -8.01 -29.92 7.06
CA PHE A 149 -8.33 -31.28 6.66
C PHE A 149 -8.69 -32.09 7.88
N THR A 150 -9.71 -32.94 7.77
CA THR A 150 -9.93 -34.00 8.75
C THR A 150 -8.91 -35.10 8.52
N VAL A 151 -7.97 -35.23 9.45
CA VAL A 151 -6.91 -36.23 9.43
C VAL A 151 -7.25 -37.32 10.42
N GLU A 152 -7.35 -38.56 9.92
CA GLU A 152 -7.57 -39.75 10.73
C GLU A 152 -6.23 -40.37 11.12
N ILE A 153 -5.93 -40.41 12.41
CA ILE A 153 -4.68 -40.93 12.97
C ILE A 153 -4.97 -42.30 13.54
N ALA A 154 -4.25 -43.32 13.10
CA ALA A 154 -4.31 -44.63 13.75
C ALA A 154 -3.60 -44.60 15.11
N ASP A 155 -4.29 -45.05 16.15
CA ASP A 155 -3.82 -45.10 17.53
C ASP A 155 -4.33 -46.36 18.25
N GLU A 156 -4.03 -46.49 19.55
CA GLU A 156 -4.40 -47.65 20.36
C GLU A 156 -5.93 -47.87 20.46
N THR A 157 -6.74 -46.85 20.19
CA THR A 157 -8.21 -46.94 20.19
C THR A 157 -8.78 -47.37 18.84
N GLY A 158 -7.92 -47.61 17.85
CA GLY A 158 -8.27 -47.85 16.46
C GLY A 158 -7.88 -46.63 15.63
N HIS A 159 -8.66 -45.55 15.72
CA HIS A 159 -8.34 -44.28 15.07
C HIS A 159 -8.94 -43.08 15.82
N SER A 160 -8.19 -41.98 15.88
CA SER A 160 -8.68 -40.64 16.25
C SER A 160 -8.78 -39.74 15.02
N GLN A 161 -9.56 -38.66 15.12
CA GLN A 161 -9.69 -37.64 14.07
C GLN A 161 -9.29 -36.28 14.63
N VAL A 162 -8.53 -35.53 13.84
CA VAL A 162 -8.08 -34.18 14.18
C VAL A 162 -8.17 -33.30 12.94
N GLU A 163 -8.59 -32.05 13.14
CA GLU A 163 -8.54 -31.04 12.08
C GLU A 163 -7.21 -30.30 12.14
N MET A 164 -6.51 -30.25 11.01
CA MET A 164 -5.25 -29.52 10.89
C MET A 164 -5.02 -28.96 9.49
N THR A 165 -4.18 -27.95 9.41
CA THR A 165 -3.71 -27.34 8.17
C THR A 165 -2.61 -28.17 7.52
N LYS A 166 -2.31 -27.93 6.24
CA LYS A 166 -1.21 -28.62 5.53
C LYS A 166 0.16 -28.41 6.23
N PRO A 167 0.52 -27.20 6.71
CA PRO A 167 1.75 -27.02 7.48
C PRO A 167 1.79 -27.83 8.78
N GLU A 168 0.69 -27.87 9.54
CA GLU A 168 0.60 -28.66 10.78
C GLU A 168 0.72 -30.17 10.50
N LEU A 169 0.14 -30.65 9.39
CA LEU A 169 0.28 -32.03 8.93
C LEU A 169 1.73 -32.38 8.61
N ILE A 170 2.42 -31.54 7.83
CA ILE A 170 3.84 -31.72 7.48
C ILE A 170 4.70 -31.74 8.75
N GLN A 171 4.44 -30.83 9.69
CA GLN A 171 5.14 -30.78 10.97
C GLN A 171 4.91 -32.05 11.79
N ARG A 172 3.68 -32.55 11.87
CA ARG A 172 3.35 -33.76 12.61
C ARG A 172 4.02 -35.01 12.04
N VAL A 173 4.03 -35.14 10.71
CA VAL A 173 4.70 -36.25 10.01
C VAL A 173 6.22 -36.19 10.21
N SER A 174 6.80 -34.99 10.19
CA SER A 174 8.25 -34.80 10.39
C SER A 174 8.71 -35.17 11.80
N ASN A 175 7.84 -35.05 12.80
CA ASN A 175 8.14 -35.45 14.17
C ASN A 175 8.00 -36.96 14.41
N CYS A 176 7.56 -37.71 13.40
CA CYS A 176 7.14 -39.10 13.54
C CYS A 176 7.73 -39.98 12.44
N ASP A 177 8.96 -40.45 12.68
CA ASP A 177 9.69 -41.32 11.76
C ASP A 177 8.92 -42.60 11.44
N GLY A 178 8.86 -42.93 10.16
CA GLY A 178 8.18 -44.13 9.66
C GLY A 178 6.67 -44.02 9.54
N THR A 179 6.08 -42.82 9.72
CA THR A 179 4.65 -42.58 9.47
C THR A 179 4.32 -42.67 8.00
N TRP A 180 3.24 -43.39 7.67
CA TRP A 180 2.69 -43.44 6.31
C TRP A 180 1.51 -42.47 6.21
N VAL A 181 1.56 -41.62 5.18
CA VAL A 181 0.51 -40.67 4.86
C VAL A 181 -0.31 -41.23 3.71
N PHE A 182 -1.62 -41.26 3.86
CA PHE A 182 -2.54 -41.59 2.79
C PHE A 182 -3.46 -40.40 2.50
N VAL A 183 -3.58 -40.04 1.24
CA VAL A 183 -4.52 -39.02 0.75
C VAL A 183 -5.46 -39.72 -0.22
N ASP A 184 -6.77 -39.70 0.08
CA ASP A 184 -7.82 -40.39 -0.70
C ASP A 184 -7.44 -41.83 -1.07
N ASN A 185 -6.96 -42.56 -0.06
CA ASN A 185 -6.59 -43.97 -0.15
C ASN A 185 -5.35 -44.27 -1.03
N ARG A 186 -4.56 -43.25 -1.38
CA ARG A 186 -3.23 -43.38 -2.02
C ARG A 186 -2.13 -43.01 -1.04
N MET A 187 -1.08 -43.81 -0.98
CA MET A 187 0.09 -43.50 -0.15
C MET A 187 0.88 -42.36 -0.80
N VAL A 188 1.19 -41.34 -0.01
CA VAL A 188 2.01 -40.19 -0.39
C VAL A 188 3.29 -40.24 0.45
N ALA A 189 4.44 -40.11 -0.19
CA ALA A 189 5.70 -40.05 0.53
C ALA A 189 5.76 -38.76 1.34
N THR A 190 6.26 -38.84 2.57
CA THR A 190 6.32 -37.70 3.49
C THR A 190 7.13 -36.53 2.92
N ALA A 191 8.18 -36.83 2.14
CA ALA A 191 9.00 -35.84 1.43
C ALA A 191 8.22 -35.09 0.33
N ASP A 192 7.24 -35.74 -0.30
CA ASP A 192 6.48 -35.18 -1.41
C ASP A 192 5.23 -34.41 -0.92
N LEU A 193 4.94 -34.47 0.39
CA LEU A 193 3.72 -33.91 0.97
C LEU A 193 3.63 -32.38 0.83
N ALA A 194 4.76 -31.68 0.82
CA ALA A 194 4.80 -30.23 0.60
C ALA A 194 4.34 -29.86 -0.81
N GLU A 195 4.74 -30.64 -1.81
CA GLU A 195 4.41 -30.42 -3.24
C GLU A 195 3.09 -31.09 -3.64
N THR A 196 2.57 -31.99 -2.80
CA THR A 196 1.29 -32.65 -3.05
C THR A 196 0.14 -31.65 -2.93
N ASP A 197 -0.68 -31.59 -3.98
CA ASP A 197 -1.94 -30.86 -3.96
C ASP A 197 -2.94 -31.63 -3.09
N LEU A 198 -3.34 -31.01 -1.98
CA LEU A 198 -4.34 -31.53 -1.06
C LEU A 198 -5.71 -30.86 -1.28
N GLN A 199 -5.84 -29.93 -2.23
CA GLN A 199 -7.09 -29.24 -2.47
C GLN A 199 -8.18 -30.23 -2.91
N GLY A 200 -9.27 -30.27 -2.14
CA GLY A 200 -10.39 -31.18 -2.40
C GLY A 200 -10.19 -32.63 -1.92
N ALA A 201 -9.10 -32.92 -1.21
CA ALA A 201 -8.93 -34.22 -0.56
C ALA A 201 -10.08 -34.48 0.42
N GLN A 202 -10.77 -35.62 0.27
CA GLN A 202 -11.89 -35.97 1.14
C GLN A 202 -11.42 -36.60 2.45
N LYS A 203 -10.29 -37.31 2.41
CA LYS A 203 -9.75 -37.98 3.59
C LYS A 203 -8.23 -38.08 3.56
N VAL A 204 -7.61 -37.60 4.65
CA VAL A 204 -6.18 -37.84 4.93
C VAL A 204 -6.09 -38.83 6.10
N ARG A 205 -5.21 -39.84 5.99
CA ARG A 205 -4.93 -40.80 7.06
C ARG A 205 -3.44 -40.84 7.38
N LEU A 206 -3.13 -40.86 8.67
CA LEU A 206 -1.80 -41.08 9.22
C LEU A 206 -1.77 -42.46 9.86
N MET A 207 -0.87 -43.32 9.38
CA MET A 207 -0.63 -44.64 9.93
C MET A 207 0.77 -44.69 10.53
N PRO A 208 0.95 -45.09 11.80
CA PRO A 208 2.27 -45.30 12.36
C PRO A 208 2.96 -46.46 11.64
N GLY A 209 4.29 -46.44 11.60
CA GLY A 209 5.07 -47.51 11.01
C GLY A 209 4.83 -48.85 11.73
N LEU A 210 4.85 -49.96 10.99
CA LEU A 210 4.63 -51.32 11.50
C LEU A 210 5.68 -51.81 12.53
N VAL A 211 6.70 -51.00 12.83
CA VAL A 211 7.78 -51.31 13.77
C VAL A 211 7.68 -50.44 15.03
N GLY A 212 6.56 -50.51 15.75
CA GLY A 212 6.45 -50.16 17.18
C GLY A 212 7.07 -48.82 17.63
N GLY A 213 7.22 -47.84 16.75
CA GLY A 213 7.76 -46.54 17.09
C GLY A 213 6.65 -45.69 17.70
N MET A 214 6.74 -45.42 19.00
CA MET A 214 5.82 -44.50 19.67
C MET A 214 5.97 -43.09 19.08
N CYS A 215 4.83 -42.59 18.63
CA CYS A 215 4.46 -41.21 18.40
C CYS A 215 3.18 -40.93 19.20
#